data_AF-A0A814Q2T3-F1
#
_entry.id   AF-A0A814Q2T3-F1
#
_cell.length_a   1.000
_cell.length_b   1.000
_cell.length_c   1.000
_cell.angle_alpha   90.00
_cell.angle_beta   90.00
_cell.angle_gamma   90.00
#
_symmetry.space_group_name_H-M   'P 1'
#
loop_
_entity.id
_entity.type
_entity.pdbx_description
1 polymer ?
#
loop_
_entity_poly.entity_id
_entity_poly.type
_entity_poly.pdbx_seq_one_letter_code
_entity_poly.pdbx_strand_id
1 'polypeptide(L)'
;MNNTNNSDVKETSRSSSNLKCFAFSIPNQTIVSVMFSFFLCIVTIIGIVIVCHTIPKRLIPTCGLNFARIATNPIEYNYGPQSVVIGDLNEDSWIDIIIANSFVHLIVISFGSVNGMFSKQSQYSTGVNSNPMMVAVNDLIIMI
;
A
#
# COMPACT_ATOMS: atom_id res chain seq x y z
N MET A 1 89.50 51.52 -37.21
CA MET A 1 88.89 50.69 -36.16
C MET A 1 88.28 49.48 -36.86
N ASN A 2 89.00 48.37 -36.81
CA ASN A 2 88.70 47.11 -37.48
C ASN A 2 88.26 46.06 -36.46
N ASN A 3 87.59 45.04 -36.99
CA ASN A 3 87.47 43.65 -36.53
C ASN A 3 86.37 43.25 -35.52
N THR A 4 85.45 42.48 -36.11
CA THR A 4 84.72 41.31 -35.61
C THR A 4 85.45 40.43 -34.59
N ASN A 5 84.72 39.94 -33.59
CA ASN A 5 84.90 38.67 -32.87
C ASN A 5 83.52 38.31 -32.26
N ASN A 6 82.73 37.45 -32.88
CA ASN A 6 82.70 35.99 -32.70
C ASN A 6 82.54 35.53 -31.23
N SER A 7 81.36 35.02 -30.89
CA SER A 7 81.20 33.85 -30.02
C SER A 7 79.81 33.27 -30.21
N ASP A 8 79.76 32.26 -31.07
CA ASP A 8 78.77 31.19 -31.04
C ASP A 8 78.64 30.62 -29.62
N VAL A 9 77.43 30.68 -29.06
CA VAL A 9 76.99 29.72 -28.03
C VAL A 9 75.87 28.89 -28.64
N LYS A 10 76.23 27.64 -28.95
CA LYS A 10 75.35 26.55 -29.35
C LYS A 10 74.54 26.03 -28.14
N GLU A 11 73.51 25.26 -28.49
CA GLU A 11 72.70 24.33 -27.69
C GLU A 11 71.45 24.89 -26.98
N THR A 12 70.33 24.18 -26.85
CA THR A 12 69.51 23.28 -27.70
C THR A 12 68.30 22.93 -26.83
N SER A 13 67.14 22.78 -27.46
CA SER A 13 65.95 22.03 -26.98
C SER A 13 65.08 22.66 -25.86
N ARG A 14 63.81 22.93 -26.19
CA ARG A 14 62.73 21.96 -25.97
C ARG A 14 61.42 22.37 -26.65
N SER A 15 61.01 21.48 -27.56
CA SER A 15 59.63 21.07 -27.81
C SER A 15 58.62 22.10 -28.34
N SER A 16 58.54 22.18 -29.67
CA SER A 16 57.28 22.45 -30.37
C SER A 16 56.24 21.41 -29.93
N SER A 17 55.39 21.77 -28.95
CA SER A 17 54.16 21.03 -28.72
C SER A 17 53.22 21.34 -29.88
N ASN A 18 53.09 20.37 -30.78
CA ASN A 18 52.11 20.29 -31.86
C ASN A 18 50.67 20.34 -31.31
N LEU A 19 50.22 21.48 -30.78
CA LEU A 19 48.82 21.72 -30.50
C LEU A 19 48.12 22.05 -31.82
N LYS A 20 47.83 21.00 -32.60
CA LYS A 20 46.78 21.08 -33.61
C LYS A 20 45.47 21.24 -32.85
N CYS A 21 45.00 22.47 -32.69
CA CYS A 21 43.67 22.75 -32.21
C CYS A 21 42.66 22.09 -33.16
N PHE A 22 42.14 20.92 -32.80
CA PHE A 22 40.96 20.37 -33.45
C PHE A 22 39.76 21.17 -32.93
N ALA A 23 39.38 22.23 -33.65
CA ALA A 23 38.09 22.87 -33.45
C ALA A 23 37.02 21.88 -33.89
N PHE A 24 36.36 21.23 -32.93
CA PHE A 24 35.19 20.39 -33.20
C PHE A 24 34.01 21.32 -33.51
N SER A 25 33.84 21.66 -34.79
CA SER A 25 32.67 22.40 -35.26
C SER A 25 31.48 21.44 -35.24
N ILE A 26 30.69 21.52 -34.17
CA ILE A 26 29.43 20.80 -34.05
C ILE A 26 28.45 21.44 -35.04
N PRO A 27 27.97 20.73 -36.08
CA PRO A 27 27.06 21.32 -37.04
C PRO A 27 25.78 21.75 -36.33
N ASN A 28 25.32 22.97 -36.60
CA ASN A 28 24.17 23.62 -35.94
C ASN A 28 22.92 22.70 -35.86
N GLN A 29 22.75 21.80 -36.82
CA GLN A 29 21.65 20.82 -36.83
C GLN A 29 21.71 19.78 -35.69
N THR A 30 22.90 19.38 -35.25
CA THR A 30 23.05 18.44 -34.12
C THR A 30 22.70 19.08 -32.78
N ILE A 31 23.04 20.37 -32.59
CA ILE A 31 22.67 21.13 -31.38
C ILE A 31 21.15 21.24 -31.27
N VAL A 32 20.46 21.59 -32.36
CA VAL A 32 18.99 21.67 -32.39
C VAL A 32 18.34 20.32 -32.08
N SER A 33 18.88 19.21 -32.63
CA SER A 33 18.35 17.87 -32.36
C SER A 33 18.55 17.42 -30.90
N VAL A 34 19.69 17.78 -30.28
CA VAL A 34 19.98 17.47 -28.88
C VAL A 34 19.07 18.29 -27.97
N MET A 35 18.92 19.59 -28.22
CA MET A 35 18.00 20.45 -27.45
C MET A 35 16.55 19.99 -27.56
N PHE A 36 16.11 19.57 -28.75
CA PHE A 36 14.78 18.99 -28.96
C PHE A 36 14.59 17.69 -28.18
N SER A 37 15.62 16.81 -28.15
CA SER A 37 15.58 15.57 -27.37
C SER A 37 15.51 15.83 -25.87
N PHE A 38 16.26 16.81 -25.35
CA PHE A 38 16.18 17.21 -23.94
C PHE A 38 14.80 17.78 -23.60
N PHE A 39 14.24 18.62 -24.47
CA PHE A 39 12.91 19.19 -24.29
C PHE A 39 11.82 18.10 -24.28
N LEU A 40 11.87 17.16 -25.22
CA LEU A 40 10.92 16.03 -25.27
C LEU A 40 11.04 15.16 -24.02
N CYS A 41 12.25 14.90 -23.53
CA CYS A 41 12.49 14.18 -22.28
C CYS A 41 11.85 14.91 -21.09
N ILE A 42 12.07 16.21 -20.95
CA ILE A 42 11.48 17.02 -19.87
C ILE A 42 9.94 16.96 -19.92
N VAL A 43 9.34 17.10 -21.11
CA VAL A 43 7.88 17.00 -21.28
C VAL A 43 7.35 15.63 -20.85
N THR A 44 8.03 14.55 -21.20
CA THR A 44 7.62 13.19 -20.77
C THR A 44 7.73 13.00 -19.26
N ILE A 45 8.81 13.49 -18.64
CA ILE A 45 9.01 13.38 -17.19
C ILE A 45 7.96 14.20 -16.43
N ILE A 46 7.68 15.42 -16.87
CA ILE A 46 6.62 16.26 -16.28
C ILE A 46 5.25 15.58 -16.42
N GLY A 47 4.96 15.01 -17.59
CA GLY A 47 3.72 14.24 -17.81
C GLY A 47 3.57 13.08 -16.84
N ILE A 48 4.63 12.30 -16.62
CA ILE A 48 4.63 11.18 -15.67
C ILE A 48 4.41 11.66 -14.24
N VAL A 49 5.05 12.77 -13.83
CA VAL A 49 4.88 13.35 -12.48
C VAL A 49 3.46 13.85 -12.27
N ILE A 50 2.87 14.53 -13.26
CA ILE A 50 1.49 15.01 -13.19
C ILE A 50 0.52 13.82 -13.10
N VAL A 51 0.72 12.78 -13.92
CA VAL A 51 -0.08 11.54 -13.85
C VAL A 51 0.04 10.91 -12.46
N CYS A 52 1.24 10.73 -11.92
CA CYS A 52 1.45 10.19 -10.58
C CYS A 52 0.83 11.04 -9.45
N HIS A 53 0.73 12.37 -9.63
CA HIS A 53 0.12 13.25 -8.63
C HIS A 53 -1.41 13.35 -8.78
N THR A 54 -1.94 13.16 -9.99
CA THR A 54 -3.38 13.21 -10.28
C THR A 54 -4.08 11.86 -10.10
N ILE A 55 -3.33 10.75 -10.13
CA ILE A 55 -3.85 9.45 -9.71
C ILE A 55 -4.11 9.50 -8.20
N PRO A 56 -5.37 9.34 -7.75
CA PRO A 56 -5.65 9.21 -6.33
C PRO A 56 -4.92 7.97 -5.81
N LYS A 57 -4.06 8.15 -4.79
CA LYS A 57 -3.47 7.03 -4.07
C LYS A 57 -4.62 6.19 -3.53
N ARG A 58 -4.85 5.00 -4.08
CA ARG A 58 -5.87 4.07 -3.60
C ARG A 58 -5.53 3.79 -2.14
N LEU A 59 -6.37 4.27 -1.22
CA LEU A 59 -6.26 3.87 0.18
C LEU A 59 -6.43 2.35 0.19
N ILE A 60 -5.33 1.64 0.44
CA ILE A 60 -5.42 0.23 0.80
C ILE A 60 -6.18 0.26 2.13
N PRO A 61 -7.40 -0.30 2.22
CA PRO A 61 -8.04 -0.44 3.51
C PRO A 61 -7.13 -1.35 4.34
N THR A 62 -6.35 -0.76 5.24
CA THR A 62 -5.61 -1.51 6.23
C THR A 62 -6.66 -2.20 7.08
N CYS A 63 -6.88 -3.50 6.84
CA CYS A 63 -7.57 -4.39 7.76
C CYS A 63 -6.67 -4.56 9.00
N GLY A 64 -6.52 -3.48 9.77
CA GLY A 64 -5.87 -3.51 11.06
C GLY A 64 -6.88 -4.00 12.08
N LEU A 65 -6.65 -5.20 12.64
CA LEU A 65 -7.35 -5.64 13.85
C LEU A 65 -6.98 -4.68 14.98
N ASN A 66 -7.87 -3.75 15.28
CA ASN A 66 -7.66 -2.77 16.34
C ASN A 66 -8.45 -3.20 17.57
N PHE A 67 -7.80 -3.90 18.51
CA PHE A 67 -8.37 -4.24 19.81
C PHE A 67 -8.38 -3.03 20.77
N ALA A 68 -8.71 -1.84 20.29
CA ALA A 68 -8.86 -0.66 21.13
C ALA A 68 -10.31 -0.54 21.62
N ARG A 69 -10.65 -1.27 22.69
CA ARG A 69 -11.64 -0.89 23.70
C ARG A 69 -11.62 -1.90 24.84
N ILE A 70 -11.03 -1.50 25.97
CA ILE A 70 -11.44 -2.02 27.28
C ILE A 70 -12.47 -1.01 27.77
N ALA A 71 -13.73 -1.40 27.84
CA ALA A 71 -14.72 -0.58 28.53
C ALA A 71 -14.23 -0.39 29.97
N THR A 72 -14.05 0.86 30.41
CA THR A 72 -13.50 1.19 31.73
C THR A 72 -14.42 0.77 32.89
N ASN A 73 -15.62 0.29 32.56
CA ASN A 73 -16.44 -0.56 33.41
C ASN A 73 -17.00 -1.66 32.48
N PRO A 74 -16.59 -2.94 32.61
CA PRO A 74 -17.32 -4.00 31.91
C PRO A 74 -18.75 -3.92 32.43
N ILE A 75 -19.70 -3.64 31.53
CA ILE A 75 -21.10 -3.79 31.87
C ILE A 75 -21.25 -5.28 32.17
N GLU A 76 -21.44 -5.65 33.43
CA GLU A 76 -21.83 -7.00 33.86
C GLU A 76 -23.21 -7.28 33.27
N TYR A 77 -23.24 -7.57 31.99
CA TYR A 77 -24.26 -8.44 31.50
C TYR A 77 -23.96 -9.83 32.06
N ASN A 78 -24.99 -10.49 32.53
CA ASN A 78 -25.00 -11.92 32.85
C ASN A 78 -24.70 -12.74 31.59
N TYR A 79 -23.47 -12.71 31.14
CA TYR A 79 -23.00 -13.38 29.94
C TYR A 79 -22.14 -14.56 30.38
N GLY A 80 -22.68 -15.77 30.21
CA GLY A 80 -21.92 -17.00 30.24
C GLY A 80 -21.85 -17.60 28.84
N PRO A 81 -21.14 -16.97 27.88
CA PRO A 81 -20.97 -17.56 26.57
C PRO A 81 -20.20 -18.87 26.71
N GLN A 82 -20.79 -19.98 26.25
CA GLN A 82 -20.16 -21.30 26.25
C GLN A 82 -19.63 -21.68 24.88
N SER A 83 -20.26 -21.20 23.82
CA SER A 83 -19.92 -21.54 22.45
C SER A 83 -20.21 -20.37 21.53
N VAL A 84 -19.34 -20.19 20.54
CA VAL A 84 -19.46 -19.20 19.47
C VAL A 84 -19.25 -19.92 18.15
N VAL A 85 -20.12 -19.65 17.18
CA VAL A 85 -19.99 -20.14 15.81
C VAL A 85 -20.15 -18.96 14.85
N ILE A 86 -19.45 -19.07 13.72
CA ILE A 86 -19.50 -18.11 12.61
C ILE A 86 -20.03 -18.82 11.36
N GLY A 87 -20.80 -18.10 10.55
CA GLY A 87 -21.36 -18.62 9.30
C GLY A 87 -22.23 -17.56 8.63
N ASP A 88 -22.57 -17.76 7.37
CA ASP A 88 -23.58 -16.97 6.67
C ASP A 88 -24.94 -17.65 6.92
N LEU A 89 -25.80 -17.04 7.76
CA LEU A 89 -27.09 -17.62 8.16
C LEU A 89 -28.24 -17.13 7.30
N ASN A 90 -28.06 -16.01 6.59
CA ASN A 90 -29.11 -15.34 5.82
C ASN A 90 -28.79 -15.22 4.32
N GLU A 91 -27.74 -15.91 3.87
CA GLU A 91 -27.28 -15.99 2.47
C GLU A 91 -26.90 -14.62 1.88
N ASP A 92 -26.45 -13.69 2.71
CA ASP A 92 -26.09 -12.34 2.27
C ASP A 92 -24.60 -12.18 1.93
N SER A 93 -23.83 -13.28 2.01
CA SER A 93 -22.38 -13.35 1.81
C SER A 93 -21.55 -12.61 2.87
N TRP A 94 -22.16 -12.15 3.97
CA TRP A 94 -21.47 -11.59 5.12
C TRP A 94 -21.40 -12.62 6.26
N ILE A 95 -20.36 -12.50 7.09
CA ILE A 95 -20.18 -13.42 8.22
C ILE A 95 -21.07 -12.98 9.37
N ASP A 96 -21.93 -13.88 9.84
CA ASP A 96 -22.73 -13.74 11.04
C ASP A 96 -22.05 -14.44 12.23
N ILE A 97 -22.47 -14.04 13.43
CA ILE A 97 -22.02 -14.62 14.70
C ILE A 97 -23.22 -15.19 15.46
N ILE A 98 -23.09 -16.43 15.92
CA ILE A 98 -24.00 -17.09 16.84
C ILE A 98 -23.27 -17.35 18.16
N ILE A 99 -23.94 -17.05 19.28
CA ILE A 99 -23.40 -17.24 20.63
C ILE A 99 -24.41 -18.05 21.45
N ALA A 100 -23.97 -19.17 22.00
CA ALA A 100 -24.71 -19.89 23.03
C ALA A 100 -24.35 -19.33 24.40
N ASN A 101 -25.33 -18.77 25.11
CA ASN A 101 -25.16 -18.17 26.41
C ASN A 101 -25.87 -18.99 27.49
N SER A 102 -25.08 -19.75 28.26
CA SER A 102 -25.60 -20.64 29.28
C SER A 102 -26.26 -19.91 30.44
N PHE A 103 -25.70 -18.78 30.84
CA PHE A 103 -26.10 -18.09 32.07
C PHE A 103 -27.52 -17.54 31.97
N VAL A 104 -27.90 -16.99 30.82
CA VAL A 104 -29.25 -16.47 30.56
C VAL A 104 -30.12 -17.41 29.73
N HIS A 105 -29.60 -18.60 29.38
CA HIS A 105 -30.32 -19.61 28.60
C HIS A 105 -30.77 -19.13 27.22
N LEU A 106 -29.94 -18.33 26.54
CA LEU A 106 -30.24 -17.74 25.24
C LEU A 106 -29.24 -18.18 24.17
N ILE A 107 -29.71 -18.30 22.93
CA ILE A 107 -28.88 -18.18 21.73
C ILE A 107 -28.99 -16.74 21.23
N VAL A 108 -27.85 -16.11 20.96
CA VAL A 108 -27.75 -14.75 20.43
C VAL A 108 -27.19 -14.81 19.03
N ILE A 109 -27.86 -14.17 18.08
CA ILE A 109 -27.43 -14.08 16.67
C ILE A 109 -27.15 -12.62 16.34
N SER A 110 -26.01 -12.36 15.73
CA SER A 110 -25.59 -11.03 15.26
C SER A 110 -25.27 -11.10 13.78
N PHE A 111 -26.06 -10.43 12.96
CA PHE A 111 -25.87 -10.43 11.51
C PHE A 111 -24.73 -9.51 11.08
N GLY A 112 -23.88 -9.99 10.19
CA GLY A 112 -22.79 -9.23 9.58
C GLY A 112 -23.29 -8.14 8.64
N SER A 113 -22.37 -7.30 8.19
CA SER A 113 -22.63 -6.27 7.19
C SER A 113 -21.38 -6.00 6.37
N VAL A 114 -21.57 -5.44 5.16
CA VAL A 114 -20.52 -5.07 4.20
C VAL A 114 -19.41 -4.20 4.80
N ASN A 115 -19.70 -3.43 5.83
CA ASN A 115 -18.75 -2.55 6.51
C ASN A 115 -17.97 -3.25 7.65
N GLY A 116 -18.16 -4.56 7.85
CA GLY A 116 -17.54 -5.33 8.92
C GLY A 116 -18.14 -5.07 10.31
N MET A 117 -19.31 -4.43 10.37
CA MET A 117 -20.06 -4.24 11.61
C MET A 117 -21.12 -5.34 11.79
N PHE A 118 -21.51 -5.57 13.04
CA PHE A 118 -22.61 -6.47 13.39
C PHE A 118 -23.87 -5.66 13.71
N SER A 119 -24.99 -6.11 13.18
CA SER A 119 -26.32 -5.56 13.43
C SER A 119 -26.78 -5.83 14.87
N LYS A 120 -27.93 -5.25 15.23
CA LYS A 120 -28.57 -5.50 16.53
C LYS A 120 -28.76 -7.02 16.74
N GLN A 121 -28.41 -7.47 17.93
CA GLN A 121 -28.51 -8.87 18.35
C GLN A 121 -29.97 -9.34 18.40
N SER A 122 -30.25 -10.46 17.73
CA SER A 122 -31.48 -11.24 17.90
C SER A 122 -31.26 -12.29 19.00
N GLN A 123 -32.24 -12.47 19.87
CA GLN A 123 -32.14 -13.36 21.03
C GLN A 123 -33.23 -14.41 20.99
N TYR A 124 -32.85 -15.67 21.16
CA TYR A 124 -33.74 -16.83 21.16
C TYR A 124 -33.60 -17.58 22.48
N SER A 125 -34.71 -17.75 23.19
CA SER A 125 -34.71 -18.54 24.42
C SER A 125 -34.57 -20.02 24.11
N THR A 126 -33.73 -20.70 24.88
CA THR A 126 -33.59 -22.16 24.85
C THR A 126 -34.40 -22.84 25.97
N GLY A 127 -35.16 -22.07 26.74
CA GLY A 127 -35.94 -22.54 27.90
C GLY A 127 -35.23 -22.26 29.23
N VAL A 128 -36.01 -22.18 30.31
CA VAL A 128 -35.46 -21.94 31.66
C VAL A 128 -34.61 -23.14 32.08
N ASN A 129 -33.42 -22.90 32.66
CA ASN A 129 -32.46 -23.92 33.09
C ASN A 129 -31.92 -24.85 31.99
N SER A 130 -32.04 -24.46 30.71
CA SER A 130 -31.55 -25.28 29.59
C SER A 130 -30.03 -25.34 29.48
N ASN A 131 -29.33 -24.30 29.97
CA ASN A 131 -27.86 -24.20 30.00
C ASN A 131 -27.21 -24.63 28.66
N PRO A 132 -27.43 -23.87 27.56
CA PRO A 132 -26.87 -24.22 26.25
C PRO A 132 -25.34 -24.18 26.28
N MET A 133 -24.72 -25.33 25.97
CA MET A 133 -23.26 -25.52 26.02
C MET A 133 -22.60 -25.39 24.64
N MET A 134 -23.28 -25.82 23.58
CA MET A 134 -22.72 -25.89 22.24
C MET A 134 -23.76 -25.47 21.21
N VAL A 135 -23.31 -24.74 20.20
CA VAL A 135 -24.06 -24.50 18.97
C VAL A 135 -23.25 -25.01 17.79
N ALA A 136 -23.93 -25.53 16.78
CA ALA A 136 -23.34 -25.92 15.51
C ALA A 136 -24.20 -25.33 14.40
N VAL A 137 -23.56 -24.77 13.39
CA VAL A 137 -24.22 -24.32 12.16
C VAL A 137 -23.80 -25.28 11.07
N ASN A 138 -24.78 -25.79 10.33
CA ASN A 138 -24.52 -26.66 9.20
C ASN A 138 -25.50 -26.27 8.10
N ASP A 139 -24.97 -26.02 6.91
CA ASP A 139 -25.80 -25.84 5.74
C ASP A 139 -26.38 -27.22 5.37
N LEU A 140 -27.69 -27.36 5.52
CA LEU A 140 -28.38 -28.59 5.21
C LEU A 140 -28.79 -28.54 3.74
N ILE A 141 -27.82 -28.66 2.84
CA ILE A 141 -28.11 -28.81 1.41
C ILE A 141 -28.75 -30.19 1.23
N ILE A 142 -30.07 -30.22 1.19
CA ILE A 142 -30.83 -31.38 0.73
C ILE A 142 -30.71 -31.39 -0.80
N MET A 143 -29.73 -32.13 -1.33
CA MET A 143 -29.75 -32.56 -2.73
C MET A 143 -30.75 -33.71 -2.85
N ILE A 144 -31.91 -33.45 -3.47
CA ILE A 144 -32.91 -34.46 -3.86
C ILE A 144 -32.75 -34.75 -5.36
#